data_AF-A0A2V9BUB7-F1
#
_entry.id   AF-A0A2V9BUB7-F1
#
_cell.length_a   1.000
_cell.length_b   1.000
_cell.length_c   1.000
_cell.angle_alpha   90.00
_cell.angle_beta   90.00
_cell.angle_gamma   90.00
#
_symmetry.space_group_name_H-M   'P 1'
#
loop_
_entity.id
_entity.type
_entity.pdbx_description
1 polymer ?
#
loop_
_entity_poly.entity_id
_entity_poly.type
_entity_poly.pdbx_seq_one_letter_code
_entity_poly.pdbx_strand_id
1 'polypeptide(L)' 'MKVKVKRKFLAWLGLVTLFFALPASSATKDEFILSCAPTALNGVASRHGMTVLGSMDSRNIFLVRGPAGASPTQLVDEV' A
#
# COMPACT_ATOMS: atom_id res chain seq x y z
N MET A 1 7.01 -18.27 46.09
CA MET A 1 7.68 -17.62 44.94
C MET A 1 7.12 -18.14 43.60
N LYS A 2 5.81 -18.00 43.32
CA LYS A 2 5.16 -18.59 42.12
C LYS A 2 4.37 -17.60 41.24
N VAL A 3 4.24 -16.34 41.67
CA VAL A 3 3.38 -15.34 41.02
C VAL A 3 4.13 -14.56 39.91
N LYS A 4 5.45 -14.37 40.06
CA LYS A 4 6.27 -13.59 39.09
C LYS A 4 6.39 -14.24 37.70
N VAL A 5 6.41 -15.58 37.63
CA VAL A 5 6.57 -16.31 36.34
C VAL A 5 5.31 -16.21 35.49
N LYS A 6 4.13 -16.31 36.12
CA LYS A 6 2.83 -16.26 35.44
C LYS A 6 2.61 -14.93 34.73
N ARG A 7 3.07 -13.82 35.31
CA ARG A 7 2.88 -12.47 34.75
C ARG A 7 3.67 -12.26 33.47
N LYS A 8 4.90 -12.79 33.39
CA LYS A 8 5.73 -12.75 32.18
C LYS A 8 5.11 -13.60 31.07
N PHE A 9 4.61 -14.78 31.41
CA PHE A 9 3.95 -15.67 30.46
C PHE A 9 2.66 -15.06 29.92
N LEU A 10 1.86 -14.42 30.78
CA LEU A 10 0.63 -13.71 30.38
C LEU A 10 0.94 -12.52 29.46
N ALA A 11 1.98 -11.75 29.78
CA ALA A 11 2.42 -10.63 28.94
C ALA A 11 2.92 -11.10 27.57
N TRP A 12 3.61 -12.24 27.52
CA TRP A 12 4.06 -12.84 26.26
C TRP A 12 2.88 -13.32 25.42
N LEU A 13 1.90 -13.98 26.04
CA LEU A 13 0.70 -14.42 25.36
C LEU A 13 -0.08 -13.22 24.78
N GLY A 14 -0.20 -12.14 25.55
CA GLY A 14 -0.82 -10.88 25.13
C GLY A 14 -0.09 -10.20 23.97
N LEU A 15 1.24 -10.23 23.96
CA LEU A 15 2.04 -9.69 22.86
C LEU A 15 1.83 -10.49 21.58
N VAL A 16 1.82 -11.82 21.68
CA VAL A 16 1.56 -12.71 20.54
C VAL A 16 0.15 -12.50 19.99
N THR A 17 -0.88 -12.46 20.83
CA THR A 17 -2.24 -12.13 20.36
C THR A 17 -2.34 -10.75 19.75
N LEU A 18 -1.60 -9.75 20.24
CA LEU A 18 -1.57 -8.41 19.63
C LEU A 18 -0.97 -8.45 18.22
N PHE A 19 0.07 -9.25 17.99
CA PHE A 19 0.67 -9.43 16.66
C PHE A 19 -0.25 -10.14 15.65
N PHE A 20 -1.10 -11.05 16.12
CA PHE A 20 -2.08 -11.72 15.26
C PHE A 20 -3.39 -10.94 15.09
N ALA A 21 -3.78 -10.15 16.08
CA ALA A 21 -5.02 -9.37 16.07
C ALA A 21 -4.89 -8.01 15.40
N LEU A 22 -3.69 -7.42 15.37
CA LEU A 22 -3.43 -6.26 14.52
C LEU A 22 -3.13 -6.78 13.12
N PRO A 23 -4.03 -6.58 12.13
CA PRO A 23 -3.63 -6.77 10.75
C PRO A 23 -2.42 -5.86 10.52
N ALA A 24 -1.31 -6.44 10.06
CA ALA A 24 -0.18 -5.66 9.61
C ALA A 24 -0.73 -4.69 8.55
N SER A 25 -0.89 -3.42 8.93
CA SER A 25 -1.22 -2.34 8.02
C SER A 25 0.04 -2.09 7.19
N SER A 26 0.36 -3.04 6.32
CA SER A 26 1.60 -3.08 5.56
C SER A 26 1.30 -3.67 4.20
N ALA A 27 0.87 -2.76 3.35
CA ALA A 27 1.51 -2.36 2.11
C ALA A 27 0.41 -1.60 1.39
N THR A 28 0.66 -0.36 0.99
CA THR A 28 -0.20 0.33 0.02
C THR A 28 -0.13 -0.47 -1.27
N LYS A 29 -0.93 -1.54 -1.35
CA LYS A 29 -0.94 -2.54 -2.43
C LYS A 29 -1.40 -1.97 -3.76
N ASP A 30 -1.91 -0.75 -3.72
CA ASP A 30 -2.51 -0.08 -4.85
C ASP A 30 -1.74 1.20 -5.25
N GLU A 31 -0.53 1.46 -4.75
CA GLU A 31 0.27 2.63 -5.16
C GLU A 31 1.25 2.28 -6.28
N PHE A 32 1.18 3.01 -7.38
CA PHE A 32 1.91 2.79 -8.62
C PHE A 32 2.63 4.06 -9.08
N ILE A 33 3.71 3.86 -9.82
CA ILE A 33 4.43 4.94 -10.49
C ILE A 33 3.99 4.97 -11.96
N LEU A 34 3.41 6.08 -12.38
CA LEU A 34 2.98 6.33 -13.75
C LEU A 34 3.91 7.36 -14.40
N SER A 35 4.53 6.99 -15.51
CA SER A 35 5.32 7.90 -16.35
C SER A 35 4.51 8.27 -17.58
N CYS A 36 3.99 9.49 -17.64
CA CYS A 36 3.19 9.96 -18.79
C CYS A 36 3.32 11.47 -18.96
N ALA A 37 3.00 12.00 -20.15
CA ALA A 37 2.91 13.46 -20.33
C ALA A 37 1.89 14.08 -19.34
N PRO A 38 2.16 15.27 -18.77
CA PRO A 38 1.28 15.88 -17.76
C PRO A 38 -0.12 16.18 -18.30
N THR A 39 -0.24 16.45 -19.60
CA THR A 39 -1.51 16.64 -20.30
C THR A 39 -2.33 15.35 -20.42
N ALA A 40 -1.67 14.19 -20.44
CA ALA A 40 -2.31 12.88 -20.56
C ALA A 40 -2.69 12.27 -19.19
N LEU A 41 -2.09 12.75 -18.10
CA LEU A 41 -2.25 12.20 -16.75
C LEU A 41 -3.72 12.03 -16.35
N ASN A 42 -4.52 13.07 -16.49
CA ASN A 42 -5.92 13.02 -16.09
C ASN A 42 -6.74 12.04 -16.95
N GLY A 43 -6.39 11.92 -18.23
CA GLY A 43 -7.01 10.96 -19.15
C GLY A 43 -6.67 9.52 -18.78
N VAL A 44 -5.40 9.23 -18.52
CA VAL A 44 -4.94 7.90 -18.11
C VAL A 44 -5.53 7.52 -16.74
N ALA A 45 -5.47 8.43 -15.77
CA ALA A 45 -6.02 8.19 -14.44
C ALA A 45 -7.53 7.90 -14.50
N SER A 46 -8.29 8.70 -15.26
CA SER A 46 -9.74 8.51 -15.41
C SER A 46 -10.09 7.20 -16.13
N ARG A 47 -9.34 6.82 -17.17
CA ARG A 47 -9.59 5.59 -17.95
C ARG A 47 -9.35 4.32 -17.15
N HIS A 48 -8.32 4.33 -16.29
CA HIS A 48 -7.94 3.16 -15.49
C HIS A 48 -8.47 3.21 -14.04
N GLY A 49 -9.35 4.18 -13.72
CA GLY A 49 -9.93 4.32 -12.38
C GLY A 49 -8.88 4.60 -11.30
N MET A 50 -7.78 5.28 -11.65
CA MET A 50 -6.70 5.61 -10.74
C MET A 50 -6.90 7.00 -10.13
N THR A 51 -6.37 7.19 -8.93
CA THR A 51 -6.35 8.47 -8.20
C THR A 51 -4.92 9.00 -8.17
N VAL A 52 -4.68 10.21 -8.67
CA VAL A 52 -3.33 10.82 -8.61
C VAL A 52 -3.05 11.28 -7.18
N LEU A 53 -1.96 10.77 -6.59
CA LEU A 53 -1.51 11.11 -5.23
C LEU A 53 -0.50 12.27 -5.23
N GLY A 54 0.35 12.34 -6.26
CA GLY A 54 1.35 13.40 -6.37
C GLY A 54 2.22 13.27 -7.61
N SER A 55 3.01 14.30 -7.88
CA SER A 55 4.04 14.27 -8.92
C SER A 55 5.41 14.14 -8.25
N MET A 56 6.25 13.24 -8.77
CA MET A 56 7.61 13.03 -8.29
C MET A 56 8.57 13.63 -9.32
N ASP A 57 9.07 14.82 -9.01
CA ASP A 57 9.99 15.61 -9.81
C ASP A 57 9.53 16.03 -11.22
N SER A 58 10.27 16.97 -11.82
CA SER A 58 10.06 17.54 -13.16
C SER A 58 10.22 16.53 -14.31
N ARG A 59 10.21 15.22 -14.03
CA ARG A 59 10.50 14.13 -14.96
C ARG A 59 9.24 13.45 -15.51
N ASN A 60 8.07 14.08 -15.37
CA ASN A 60 6.78 13.54 -15.81
C ASN A 60 6.43 12.20 -15.14
N ILE A 61 6.84 12.04 -13.89
CA ILE A 61 6.57 10.86 -13.06
C ILE A 61 5.50 11.24 -12.03
N PHE A 62 4.48 10.39 -11.91
CA PHE A 62 3.34 10.61 -11.03
C PHE A 62 3.11 9.38 -10.16
N LEU A 63 2.87 9.61 -8.87
CA LEU A 63 2.39 8.60 -7.95
C LEU A 63 0.87 8.52 -8.10
N VAL A 64 0.37 7.34 -8.47
CA VAL A 64 -1.07 7.10 -8.67
C VAL A 64 -1.49 5.91 -7.82
N ARG A 65 -2.70 5.98 -7.27
CA ARG A 65 -3.34 4.88 -6.58
C ARG A 65 -4.34 4.20 -7.51
N GLY A 66 -4.17 2.91 -7.77
CA GLY A 66 -5.13 2.13 -8.54
C GLY A 66 -6.43 1.85 -7.77
N PRO A 67 -7.46 1.36 -8.46
CA PRO A 67 -8.70 0.94 -7.82
C PRO A 67 -8.43 -0.23 -6.86
N ALA A 68 -9.13 -0.26 -5.73
CA ALA A 68 -8.89 -1.22 -4.66
C ALA A 68 -8.94 -2.67 -5.18
N GLY A 69 -7.83 -3.41 -5.01
CA GLY A 69 -7.72 -4.81 -5.42
C GLY A 69 -7.19 -5.04 -6.84
N ALA A 70 -6.78 -3.98 -7.56
CA ALA A 70 -6.05 -4.14 -8.80
C ALA A 70 -4.63 -4.66 -8.51
N SER A 71 -4.34 -5.88 -8.94
CA SER A 71 -2.97 -6.42 -8.83
C SER A 71 -1.99 -5.61 -9.70
N PRO A 72 -0.73 -5.39 -9.28
CA PRO A 72 0.29 -4.67 -10.05
C PRO A 72 0.63 -5.26 -11.42
N THR A 73 0.06 -6.39 -11.78
CA THR A 73 0.61 -7.30 -12.79
C THR A 73 0.26 -6.97 -14.24
N GLN A 74 -0.42 -5.86 -14.56
CA GLN A 74 -1.08 -5.74 -15.87
C GLN A 74 -1.14 -4.36 -16.54
N LEU A 75 -0.14 -3.49 -16.37
CA LEU A 75 -0.10 -2.20 -17.08
C LEU A 75 1.20 -1.92 -17.85
N VAL A 76 2.03 -2.95 -18.08
CA VAL A 76 3.30 -2.81 -18.81
C VAL A 76 3.20 -3.29 -20.27
N ASP A 77 2.07 -3.84 -20.70
CA ASP A 77 1.96 -4.57 -21.97
C ASP A 77 0.88 -4.00 -22.91
N GLU A 78 0.97 -2.70 -23.23
CA GLU A 78 0.34 -2.17 -24.44
C GLU A 78 1.20 -1.03 -25.00
N VAL A 79 2.14 -1.40 -25.88
CA VAL A 79 2.89 -0.53 -26.79
C VAL A 79 2.52 -0.89 -28.21
#